data_AF-A0A1Z9LYS6-F1
#
_entry.id   AF-A0A1Z9LYS6-F1
#
_cell.length_a   1.000
_cell.length_b   1.000
_cell.length_c   1.000
_cell.angle_alpha   90.00
_cell.angle_beta   90.00
_cell.angle_gamma   90.00
#
_symmetry.space_group_name_H-M   'P 1'
#
loop_
_entity.id
_entity.type
_entity.pdbx_description
1 polymer ?
#
loop_
_entity_poly.entity_id
_entity_poly.type
_entity_poly.pdbx_seq_one_letter_code
_entity_poly.pdbx_strand_id
1 'polypeptide(L)' 'MLNLNMNKIFYAIIISLSFQIANDFSLYDLNSTSETYSENIGPSYFSDDVIFVYFGHFG' A
#
# COMPACT_ATOMS: atom_id res chain seq x y z
N MET A 1 5.02 -35.93 7.15
CA MET A 1 4.87 -34.84 8.15
C MET A 1 5.95 -33.81 7.85
N LEU A 2 5.60 -32.58 7.50
CA LEU A 2 6.58 -31.53 7.20
C LEU A 2 7.23 -31.06 8.51
N ASN A 3 8.54 -31.29 8.66
CA ASN A 3 9.31 -30.79 9.80
C ASN A 3 9.85 -29.39 9.45
N LEU A 4 9.08 -28.36 9.79
CA LEU A 4 9.44 -26.97 9.54
C LEU A 4 10.20 -26.40 10.73
N ASN A 5 11.38 -25.83 10.46
CA ASN A 5 12.20 -25.16 11.48
C ASN A 5 11.48 -23.89 11.96
N MET A 6 11.38 -23.70 13.28
CA MET A 6 10.72 -22.56 13.92
C MET A 6 11.22 -21.20 13.42
N ASN A 7 12.52 -21.08 13.11
CA ASN A 7 13.08 -19.86 12.53
C ASN A 7 12.52 -19.59 11.12
N LYS A 8 12.30 -20.63 10.31
CA LYS A 8 11.70 -20.49 8.98
C LYS A 8 10.25 -20.04 9.05
N ILE A 9 9.50 -20.52 10.06
CA ILE A 9 8.12 -20.07 10.33
C ILE A 9 8.13 -18.59 10.70
N PHE A 10 9.04 -18.18 11.58
CA PHE A 10 9.20 -16.79 11.97
C PHE A 10 9.49 -15.87 10.77
N TYR A 11 10.43 -16.26 9.89
CA TYR A 11 10.71 -15.48 8.68
C TYR A 11 9.52 -15.45 7.71
N ALA A 12 8.78 -16.55 7.56
CA ALA A 12 7.59 -16.58 6.71
C ALA A 12 6.51 -15.61 7.22
N ILE A 13 6.33 -15.52 8.55
CA ILE A 13 5.40 -14.58 9.18
C ILE A 13 5.83 -13.13 8.90
N ILE A 14 7.11 -12.79 9.11
CA ILE A 14 7.63 -11.44 8.85
C ILE A 14 7.42 -11.04 7.38
N ILE A 15 7.74 -11.95 6.44
CA ILE A 15 7.56 -11.70 5.01
C ILE A 15 6.07 -11.48 4.69
N SER A 16 5.17 -12.31 5.23
CA SER A 16 3.73 -12.16 5.00
C SER A 16 3.16 -10.82 5.51
N LEU A 17 3.64 -10.33 6.66
CA LEU A 17 3.21 -9.06 7.24
C LEU A 17 3.71 -7.86 6.42
N SER A 18 4.90 -7.96 5.81
CA SER A 18 5.46 -6.87 5.00
C SER A 18 4.63 -6.54 3.76
N PHE A 19 3.91 -7.52 3.20
CA PHE A 19 3.02 -7.30 2.05
C PHE A 19 1.73 -6.53 2.39
N GLN A 20 1.31 -6.48 3.66
CA GLN A 20 0.13 -5.72 4.04
C GLN A 20 0.38 -4.21 4.10
N ILE A 21 1.58 -3.80 4.48
CA ILE A 21 1.97 -2.39 4.62
C ILE A 21 2.08 -1.68 3.25
N ALA A 22 2.32 -2.43 2.17
CA ALA A 22 2.58 -1.86 0.84
C ALA A 22 1.34 -1.27 0.14
N ASN A 23 0.12 -1.51 0.64
CA ASN A 23 -1.10 -1.11 -0.06
C ASN A 23 -1.63 0.28 0.34
N ASP A 24 -1.21 0.81 1.48
CA ASP A 24 -1.63 2.14 1.95
C ASP A 24 -0.42 3.08 1.98
N PHE A 25 -0.20 3.73 0.84
CA PHE A 25 0.86 4.72 0.63
C PHE A 25 0.28 6.14 0.68
N SER A 26 1.13 7.15 0.83
CA SER A 26 0.71 8.56 0.80
C SER A 26 1.33 9.29 -0.39
N LEU A 27 0.50 10.01 -1.16
CA LEU A 27 0.92 10.92 -2.22
C LEU A 27 0.41 12.33 -1.95
N TYR A 28 1.16 13.34 -2.40
CA TYR A 28 0.73 14.73 -2.33
C TYR A 28 -0.21 15.06 -3.50
N ASP A 29 -1.39 15.57 -3.19
CA ASP A 29 -2.40 15.91 -4.20
C ASP A 29 -2.08 17.24 -4.89
N LEU A 30 -1.77 17.15 -6.19
CA LEU A 30 -1.47 18.29 -7.06
C LEU A 30 -2.69 18.76 -7.88
N ASN A 31 -3.84 18.10 -7.75
CA ASN A 31 -5.04 18.43 -8.53
C ASN A 31 -5.83 19.58 -7.88
N SER A 32 -5.74 20.79 -8.43
CA SER A 32 -6.36 22.00 -7.87
C SER A 32 -7.89 22.00 -7.84
N THR A 33 -8.54 21.08 -8.53
CA THR A 33 -10.00 20.90 -8.48
C THR A 33 -10.44 19.78 -7.54
N SER A 34 -9.50 19.09 -6.89
CA SER A 34 -9.77 18.03 -5.93
C SER A 34 -10.25 18.60 -4.59
N GLU A 35 -11.11 17.85 -3.88
CA GLU A 35 -11.55 18.22 -2.53
C GLU A 35 -10.41 18.14 -1.51
N THR A 36 -9.37 17.35 -1.80
CA THR A 36 -8.18 17.13 -0.97
C THR A 36 -6.94 17.84 -1.51
N TYR A 37 -7.12 18.90 -2.31
CA TYR A 37 -6.02 19.62 -2.93
C TYR A 37 -4.99 20.08 -1.90
N SER A 38 -3.70 19.88 -2.20
CA SER A 38 -2.57 20.23 -1.34
C SER A 38 -2.47 19.42 -0.04
N GLU A 39 -3.16 18.29 0.06
CA GLU A 39 -3.04 17.36 1.18
C GLU A 39 -2.25 16.10 0.80
N ASN A 40 -1.76 15.40 1.82
CA ASN A 40 -1.19 14.07 1.67
C ASN A 40 -2.31 13.04 1.82
N ILE A 41 -2.65 12.35 0.74
CA ILE A 41 -3.73 11.37 0.70
C ILE A 41 -3.21 9.99 0.27
N GLY A 42 -3.89 8.95 0.75
CA GLY A 42 -3.58 7.56 0.44
C GLY A 42 -4.83 6.75 0.14
N PRO A 43 -4.68 5.49 -0.33
CA PRO A 43 -5.80 4.60 -0.58
C PRO A 43 -6.77 4.44 0.59
N SER A 44 -6.29 4.52 1.85
CA SER A 44 -7.15 4.47 3.05
C SER A 44 -8.19 5.58 3.15
N TYR A 45 -7.98 6.72 2.49
CA TYR A 45 -8.98 7.79 2.42
C TYR A 45 -10.23 7.36 1.62
N PHE A 46 -10.06 6.47 0.64
CA PHE A 46 -11.11 5.98 -0.26
C PHE A 46 -11.56 4.55 0.12
N SER A 47 -11.68 4.26 1.42
CA SER A 47 -11.82 2.90 1.95
C SER A 47 -13.03 2.11 1.41
N ASP A 48 -14.06 2.81 0.92
CA ASP A 48 -15.30 2.22 0.40
C ASP A 48 -15.39 2.23 -1.14
N ASP A 49 -14.34 2.69 -1.82
CA ASP A 49 -14.32 2.85 -3.28
C ASP A 49 -13.42 1.83 -3.99
N VAL A 50 -13.71 1.58 -5.27
CA VAL A 50 -12.80 0.88 -6.17
C VAL A 50 -11.74 1.86 -6.65
N ILE A 51 -10.48 1.64 -6.25
CA ILE A 51 -9.36 2.53 -6.55
C ILE A 51 -8.57 1.99 -7.74
N PHE A 52 -8.28 2.87 -8.72
CA PHE A 52 -7.32 2.61 -9.79
C PHE A 52 -6.08 3.47 -9.60
N VAL A 53 -4.93 2.84 -9.42
CA VAL A 53 -3.64 3.52 -9.27
C VAL A 53 -2.78 3.25 -10.50
N TYR A 54 -2.37 4.32 -11.18
CA TYR A 54 -1.48 4.25 -12.34
C TYR A 54 -0.12 4.86 -12.03
N PHE A 55 0.94 4.06 -12.18
CA PHE A 55 2.33 4.53 -12.10
C PHE A 55 2.87 4.68 -13.52
N GLY A 56 3.03 5.92 -13.97
CA GLY A 56 3.61 6.25 -15.28
C GLY A 56 4.67 7.33 -15.17
N HIS A 57 5.66 7.26 -16.04
CA HIS A 57 6.67 8.30 -16.22
C HIS A 57 6.62 8.77 -17.67
N PHE A 58 6.46 10.06 -17.89
CA PHE A 58 6.58 10.65 -19.22
C PHE A 58 8.04 11.10 -19.41
N GLY A 59 8.72 10.52 -20.40
CA GLY A 59 10.10 10.82 -20.77
C GLY A 59 10.16 11.48 -22.14
#